data_AF-A0A975SD41-F1
#
_entry.id   AF-A0A975SD41-F1
#
_cell.length_a   1.000
_cell.length_b   1.000
_cell.length_c   1.000
_cell.angle_alpha   90.00
_cell.angle_beta   90.00
_cell.angle_gamma   90.00
#
_symmetry.space_group_name_H-M   'P 1'
#
loop_
_entity.id
_entity.type
_entity.pdbx_description
1 polymer ?
#
loop_
_entity_poly.entity_id
_entity_poly.type
_entity_poly.pdbx_seq_one_letter_code
_entity_poly.pdbx_strand_id
1 'polypeptide(L)'
;MTRAEYDRPHIPQKDFSTVQDVATLLMTSEGKVRELSRRKANPLPFRCFENSRRGMFISRSELAAWVKRNTVLVEGGYGTPYVDCDCSLEEPFTIVYGHHMDDGSVFADFASYSDADYAREHQMINLYTRADNQRHELRVASIDVVNASYETLQTEFEDEGELADHVSACLAQSDVVLERQTDVDHLYAFATCSYETWNSCTVVYATPAAMGAG
;
A
#
# COMPACT_ATOMS: atom_id res chain seq x y z
N MET A 1 1.02 -29.70 17.42
CA MET A 1 0.69 -29.46 16.00
C MET A 1 1.52 -28.27 15.56
N THR A 2 2.58 -28.48 14.77
CA THR A 2 3.49 -27.42 14.34
C THR A 2 2.89 -26.67 13.16
N ARG A 3 2.60 -25.39 13.38
CA ARG A 3 2.19 -24.44 12.35
C ARG A 3 3.44 -24.11 11.53
N ALA A 4 3.48 -24.54 10.28
CA ALA A 4 4.55 -24.15 9.36
C ALA A 4 4.44 -22.63 9.14
N GLU A 5 5.40 -21.88 9.65
CA GLU A 5 5.61 -20.48 9.28
C GLU A 5 5.93 -20.46 7.78
N TYR A 6 5.02 -19.91 6.98
CA TYR A 6 5.27 -19.62 5.58
C TYR A 6 6.14 -18.37 5.52
N ASP A 7 7.44 -18.54 5.76
CA ASP A 7 8.44 -17.52 5.48
C ASP A 7 8.43 -17.25 3.98
N ARG A 8 7.82 -16.13 3.57
CA ARG A 8 7.74 -15.76 2.15
C ARG A 8 9.05 -15.07 1.79
N PRO A 9 9.77 -15.54 0.76
CA PRO A 9 11.03 -14.92 0.39
C PRO A 9 10.83 -13.45 0.00
N HIS A 10 11.50 -12.54 0.70
CA HIS A 10 11.63 -11.15 0.27
C HIS A 10 12.43 -11.10 -1.04
N ILE A 11 11.87 -10.47 -2.08
CA ILE A 11 12.51 -10.36 -3.40
C ILE A 11 12.91 -8.89 -3.60
N PRO A 12 14.20 -8.57 -3.55
CA PRO A 12 14.68 -7.22 -3.88
C PRO A 12 14.23 -6.82 -5.29
N GLN A 13 14.02 -5.53 -5.53
CA GLN A 13 13.86 -5.04 -6.91
C GLN A 13 15.15 -5.35 -7.68
N LYS A 14 15.02 -6.15 -8.75
CA LYS A 14 16.12 -6.57 -9.62
C LYS A 14 15.73 -6.33 -11.07
N ASP A 15 16.70 -5.91 -11.88
CA ASP A 15 16.51 -5.79 -13.33
C ASP A 15 16.37 -7.14 -14.02
N PHE A 16 16.98 -8.18 -13.44
CA PHE A 16 16.98 -9.55 -13.94
C PHE A 16 16.55 -10.53 -12.86
N SER A 17 15.62 -11.43 -13.20
CA SER A 17 15.04 -12.42 -12.30
C SER A 17 15.38 -13.83 -12.74
N THR A 18 15.71 -14.71 -11.79
CA THR A 18 15.89 -16.15 -12.00
C THR A 18 14.54 -16.88 -12.04
N VAL A 19 14.57 -18.18 -12.38
CA VAL A 19 13.37 -19.04 -12.30
C VAL A 19 12.78 -19.07 -10.89
N GLN A 20 13.62 -19.04 -9.87
CA GLN A 20 13.20 -19.02 -8.47
C GLN A 20 12.54 -17.68 -8.11
N ASP A 21 13.16 -16.56 -8.49
CA ASP A 21 12.57 -15.22 -8.25
C ASP A 21 11.17 -15.13 -8.90
N VAL A 22 11.02 -15.59 -10.15
CA VAL A 22 9.74 -15.55 -10.87
C VAL A 22 8.70 -16.51 -10.26
N ALA A 23 9.13 -17.68 -9.79
CA ALA A 23 8.24 -18.61 -9.10
C ALA A 23 7.67 -17.97 -7.84
N THR A 24 8.51 -17.29 -7.05
CA THR A 24 8.08 -16.57 -5.86
C THR A 24 7.19 -15.36 -6.23
N LEU A 25 7.57 -14.53 -7.21
CA LEU A 25 6.78 -13.37 -7.66
C LEU A 25 5.38 -13.75 -8.12
N LEU A 26 5.26 -14.82 -8.89
CA LEU A 26 3.98 -15.29 -9.44
C LEU A 26 3.26 -16.26 -8.49
N MET A 27 3.77 -16.45 -7.28
CA MET A 27 3.24 -17.39 -6.27
C MET A 27 2.96 -18.79 -6.86
N THR A 28 3.91 -19.32 -7.62
CA THR A 28 3.81 -20.62 -8.30
C THR A 28 5.08 -21.45 -8.11
N SER A 29 5.12 -22.68 -8.65
CA SER A 29 6.29 -23.55 -8.55
C SER A 29 7.30 -23.28 -9.67
N GLU A 30 8.60 -23.50 -9.41
CA GLU A 30 9.62 -23.48 -10.47
C GLU A 30 9.28 -24.42 -11.64
N GLY A 31 8.66 -25.57 -11.33
CA GLY A 31 8.17 -26.51 -12.34
C GLY A 31 7.16 -25.87 -13.27
N LYS A 32 6.21 -25.09 -12.73
CA LYS A 32 5.25 -24.34 -13.53
C LYS A 32 5.92 -23.24 -14.35
N VAL A 33 6.88 -22.51 -13.79
CA VAL A 33 7.66 -21.50 -14.54
C VAL A 33 8.42 -22.13 -15.72
N ARG A 34 9.00 -23.32 -15.52
CA ARG A 34 9.67 -24.08 -16.60
C ARG A 34 8.69 -24.60 -17.65
N GLU A 35 7.47 -24.98 -17.24
CA GLU A 35 6.40 -25.31 -18.18
C GLU A 35 6.02 -24.08 -19.02
N LEU A 36 5.80 -22.91 -18.39
CA LEU A 36 5.45 -21.66 -19.05
C LEU A 36 6.50 -21.21 -20.08
N SER A 37 7.80 -21.34 -19.74
CA SER A 37 8.88 -20.98 -20.66
C SER A 37 9.04 -21.93 -21.85
N ARG A 38 8.52 -23.16 -21.75
CA ARG A 38 8.59 -24.18 -22.82
C ARG A 38 7.32 -24.23 -23.69
N ARG A 39 6.34 -23.36 -23.45
CA ARG A 39 5.09 -23.32 -24.24
C ARG A 39 5.37 -22.94 -25.68
N LYS A 40 4.59 -23.51 -26.61
CA LYS A 40 4.70 -23.18 -28.05
C LYS A 40 4.14 -21.81 -28.38
N ALA A 41 3.04 -21.41 -27.74
CA ALA A 41 2.43 -20.10 -27.92
C ALA A 41 2.73 -19.23 -26.69
N ASN A 42 3.21 -18.01 -26.93
CA ASN A 42 3.58 -17.02 -25.91
C ASN A 42 4.39 -17.61 -24.75
N PRO A 43 5.59 -18.20 -24.99
CA PRO A 43 6.44 -18.68 -23.92
C PRO A 43 6.86 -17.55 -22.98
N LEU A 44 7.00 -17.87 -21.69
CA LEU A 44 7.61 -16.97 -20.72
C LEU A 44 9.09 -16.74 -21.13
N PRO A 45 9.51 -15.51 -21.46
CA PRO A 45 10.69 -15.25 -22.29
C PRO A 45 12.00 -15.27 -21.49
N PHE A 46 12.28 -16.39 -20.84
CA PHE A 46 13.57 -16.62 -20.22
C PHE A 46 14.68 -16.78 -21.26
N ARG A 47 15.84 -16.21 -20.95
CA ARG A 47 17.07 -16.26 -21.75
C ARG A 47 18.13 -17.10 -21.01
N CYS A 48 19.09 -17.62 -21.75
CA CYS A 48 20.27 -18.31 -21.23
C CYS A 48 21.47 -17.97 -22.11
N PHE A 49 22.68 -18.00 -21.55
CA PHE A 49 23.89 -17.79 -22.33
C PHE A 49 24.08 -18.88 -23.39
N GLU A 50 24.71 -18.51 -24.50
CA GLU A 50 25.05 -19.44 -25.57
C GLU A 50 25.82 -20.64 -25.00
N ASN A 51 25.41 -21.86 -25.37
CA ASN A 51 25.94 -23.14 -24.88
C ASN A 51 25.73 -23.46 -23.38
N SER A 52 25.04 -22.60 -22.62
CA SER A 52 24.63 -22.93 -21.26
C SER A 52 23.23 -23.56 -21.23
N ARG A 53 23.07 -24.57 -20.35
CA ARG A 53 21.75 -25.13 -19.98
C ARG A 53 21.31 -24.69 -18.58
N ARG A 54 22.06 -23.80 -17.93
CA ARG A 54 21.85 -23.34 -16.54
C ARG A 54 21.90 -21.81 -16.46
N GLY A 55 21.26 -21.24 -15.43
CA GLY A 55 21.22 -19.79 -15.23
C GLY A 55 20.26 -19.09 -16.18
N MET A 56 19.01 -19.58 -16.27
CA MET A 56 17.97 -18.88 -17.01
C MET A 56 17.60 -17.58 -16.27
N PHE A 57 17.52 -16.47 -17.00
CA PHE A 57 17.11 -15.18 -16.46
C PHE A 57 16.10 -14.47 -17.39
N ILE A 58 15.31 -13.57 -16.84
CA ILE A 58 14.36 -12.73 -17.58
C ILE A 58 14.48 -11.29 -17.09
N SER A 59 14.36 -10.31 -17.99
CA SER A 59 14.33 -8.90 -17.58
C SER A 59 12.99 -8.54 -16.94
N ARG A 60 12.99 -7.59 -16.00
CA ARG A 60 11.78 -7.10 -15.33
C ARG A 60 10.71 -6.62 -16.33
N SER A 61 11.12 -5.89 -17.36
CA SER A 61 10.22 -5.36 -18.39
C SER A 61 9.59 -6.46 -19.25
N GLU A 62 10.36 -7.49 -19.66
CA GLU A 62 9.84 -8.62 -20.43
C GLU A 62 8.88 -9.48 -19.60
N LEU A 63 9.19 -9.71 -18.31
CA LEU A 63 8.31 -10.42 -17.39
C LEU A 63 6.98 -9.67 -17.24
N ALA A 64 7.02 -8.38 -16.92
CA ALA A 64 5.82 -7.56 -16.75
C ALA A 64 4.97 -7.55 -18.04
N ALA A 65 5.60 -7.37 -19.20
CA ALA A 65 4.92 -7.37 -20.48
C ALA A 65 4.31 -8.74 -20.80
N TRP A 66 5.00 -9.84 -20.47
CA TRP A 66 4.47 -11.19 -20.65
C TRP A 66 3.27 -11.47 -19.74
N VAL A 67 3.35 -11.09 -18.46
CA VAL A 67 2.23 -11.25 -17.50
C VAL A 67 1.01 -10.52 -18.04
N LYS A 68 1.12 -9.23 -18.36
CA LYS A 68 0.01 -8.43 -18.91
C LYS A 68 -0.67 -9.06 -20.13
N ARG A 69 0.09 -9.71 -21.02
CA ARG A 69 -0.45 -10.38 -22.21
C ARG A 69 -1.08 -11.75 -21.95
N ASN A 70 -0.68 -12.43 -20.87
CA ASN A 70 -1.06 -13.82 -20.60
C ASN A 70 -1.95 -14.00 -19.37
N THR A 71 -2.27 -12.92 -18.68
CA THR A 71 -3.24 -12.88 -17.59
C THR A 71 -4.40 -11.99 -17.99
N VAL A 72 -5.61 -12.35 -17.55
CA VAL A 72 -6.74 -11.43 -17.59
C VAL A 72 -6.71 -10.59 -16.32
N LEU A 73 -7.06 -9.31 -16.44
CA LEU A 73 -7.40 -8.52 -15.27
C LEU A 73 -8.62 -9.19 -14.64
N VAL A 74 -8.52 -9.54 -13.36
CA VAL A 74 -9.72 -9.77 -12.56
C VAL A 74 -10.31 -8.38 -12.39
N GLU A 75 -11.38 -8.06 -13.12
CA GLU A 75 -12.16 -6.85 -12.86
C GLU A 75 -12.83 -7.00 -11.49
N GLY A 76 -12.07 -6.78 -10.43
CA GLY A 76 -12.60 -6.13 -9.25
C GLY A 76 -12.45 -4.64 -9.51
N GLY A 77 -13.51 -3.97 -9.96
CA GLY A 77 -13.52 -2.52 -10.18
C GLY A 77 -13.16 -1.68 -8.94
N TYR A 78 -13.03 -2.36 -7.79
CA TYR A 78 -12.75 -1.84 -6.47
C TYR A 78 -11.26 -1.59 -6.18
N GLY A 79 -10.35 -2.15 -6.98
CA GLY A 79 -8.91 -2.09 -6.71
C GLY A 79 -8.52 -2.75 -5.37
N THR A 80 -7.42 -2.30 -4.76
CA THR A 80 -6.99 -2.74 -3.43
C THR A 80 -6.26 -1.58 -2.76
N PRO A 81 -6.44 -1.35 -1.46
CA PRO A 81 -5.67 -0.32 -0.76
C PRO A 81 -4.17 -0.51 -0.94
N TYR A 82 -3.44 0.58 -1.17
CA TYR A 82 -2.00 0.54 -1.43
C TYR A 82 -1.28 1.70 -0.75
N VAL A 83 -0.04 1.45 -0.31
CA VAL A 83 0.87 2.48 0.21
C VAL A 83 1.44 3.26 -0.97
N ASP A 84 1.62 4.58 -0.81
CA ASP A 84 2.30 5.42 -1.80
C ASP A 84 3.66 4.82 -2.21
N CYS A 85 4.08 5.04 -3.46
CA CYS A 85 5.35 4.49 -3.93
C CYS A 85 6.58 5.12 -3.28
N ASP A 86 6.44 6.32 -2.75
CA ASP A 86 7.50 7.05 -2.05
C ASP A 86 7.43 6.89 -0.53
N CYS A 87 6.49 6.08 -0.01
CA CYS A 87 6.35 5.80 1.42
C CYS A 87 6.65 4.33 1.77
N SER A 88 7.00 4.10 3.03
CA SER A 88 6.99 2.78 3.66
C SER A 88 6.32 2.78 5.03
N LEU A 89 5.79 1.62 5.47
CA LEU A 89 5.15 1.49 6.79
C LEU A 89 6.09 1.73 7.98
N GLU A 90 7.40 1.83 7.75
CA GLU A 90 8.42 2.08 8.77
C GLU A 90 8.85 3.55 8.83
N GLU A 91 8.48 4.36 7.85
CA GLU A 91 8.83 5.79 7.79
C GLU A 91 7.89 6.63 8.66
N PRO A 92 8.32 7.82 9.13
CA PRO A 92 7.52 8.64 10.06
C PRO A 92 6.20 9.16 9.46
N PHE A 93 6.05 9.15 8.13
CA PHE A 93 4.81 9.53 7.46
C PHE A 93 4.48 8.53 6.36
N THR A 94 3.32 7.90 6.46
CA THR A 94 2.87 6.89 5.50
C THR A 94 1.52 7.27 4.91
N ILE A 95 1.44 7.34 3.58
CA ILE A 95 0.18 7.53 2.88
C ILE A 95 -0.35 6.19 2.37
N VAL A 96 -1.63 5.92 2.64
CA VAL A 96 -2.36 4.75 2.16
C VAL A 96 -3.58 5.21 1.36
N TYR A 97 -3.64 4.83 0.09
CA TYR A 97 -4.78 5.12 -0.77
C TYR A 97 -5.74 3.95 -0.82
N GLY A 98 -7.03 4.26 -0.97
CA GLY A 98 -8.05 3.27 -1.28
C GLY A 98 -9.22 3.89 -2.03
N HIS A 99 -9.88 3.07 -2.85
CA HIS A 99 -11.08 3.53 -3.55
C HIS A 99 -12.27 3.64 -2.62
N HIS A 100 -13.03 4.72 -2.77
CA HIS A 100 -14.39 4.82 -2.26
C HIS A 100 -15.33 4.22 -3.31
N MET A 101 -16.08 3.21 -2.90
CA MET A 101 -16.95 2.44 -3.78
C MET A 101 -18.40 2.61 -3.34
N ASP A 102 -19.32 2.79 -4.30
CA ASP A 102 -20.75 3.07 -4.04
C ASP A 102 -21.46 1.96 -3.24
N ASP A 103 -20.91 0.75 -3.22
CA ASP A 103 -21.42 -0.39 -2.46
C ASP A 103 -20.94 -0.44 -1.00
N GLY A 104 -20.22 0.61 -0.55
CA GLY A 104 -19.72 0.72 0.82
C GLY A 104 -18.43 -0.07 1.07
N SER A 105 -17.81 -0.64 0.03
CA SER A 105 -16.59 -1.44 0.19
C SER A 105 -15.29 -0.61 0.16
N VAL A 106 -14.17 -1.28 0.49
CA VAL A 106 -12.81 -0.72 0.47
C VAL A 106 -12.64 0.45 1.44
N PHE A 107 -12.60 1.70 0.95
CA PHE A 107 -12.38 2.90 1.76
C PHE A 107 -13.65 3.77 1.87
N ALA A 108 -14.83 3.26 1.51
CA ALA A 108 -16.08 4.03 1.62
C ALA A 108 -16.33 4.58 3.03
N ASP A 109 -16.03 3.81 4.08
CA ASP A 109 -16.13 4.27 5.46
C ASP A 109 -15.21 5.47 5.77
N PHE A 110 -14.05 5.56 5.11
CA PHE A 110 -13.13 6.69 5.26
C PHE A 110 -13.71 7.99 4.71
N ALA A 111 -14.58 7.94 3.71
CA ALA A 111 -15.25 9.12 3.21
C ALA A 111 -16.23 9.71 4.24
N SER A 112 -16.77 8.90 5.17
CA SER A 112 -17.71 9.35 6.20
C SER A 112 -17.05 10.12 7.34
N TYR A 113 -15.71 10.14 7.42
CA TYR A 113 -14.96 10.84 8.47
C TYR A 113 -14.98 12.37 8.34
N SER A 114 -15.41 12.91 7.20
CA SER A 114 -15.74 14.34 7.06
C SER A 114 -16.88 14.76 8.00
N ASP A 115 -17.76 13.83 8.40
CA ASP A 115 -18.74 14.04 9.44
C ASP A 115 -18.09 13.93 10.83
N ALA A 116 -18.13 15.03 11.58
CA ALA A 116 -17.46 15.11 12.88
C ALA A 116 -18.07 14.18 13.94
N ASP A 117 -19.35 13.82 13.85
CA ASP A 117 -19.98 12.90 14.79
C ASP A 117 -19.57 11.46 14.47
N TYR A 118 -19.57 11.08 13.19
CA TYR A 118 -19.02 9.80 12.74
C TYR A 118 -17.56 9.64 13.16
N ALA A 119 -16.73 10.66 12.94
CA ALA A 119 -15.33 10.65 13.34
C ALA A 119 -15.13 10.48 14.86
N ARG A 120 -16.02 11.05 15.70
CA ARG A 120 -16.00 10.85 17.16
C ARG A 120 -16.43 9.46 17.59
N GLU A 121 -17.37 8.85 16.89
CA GLU A 121 -17.85 7.50 17.18
C GLU A 121 -16.86 6.42 16.70
N HIS A 122 -16.08 6.71 15.66
CA HIS A 122 -15.20 5.77 14.97
C HIS A 122 -13.71 6.17 15.06
N GLN A 123 -13.13 6.24 16.26
CA GLN A 123 -11.76 6.75 16.44
C GLN A 123 -10.63 5.72 16.26
N MET A 124 -10.94 4.46 15.97
CA MET A 124 -9.95 3.37 15.98
C MET A 124 -9.89 2.66 14.63
N ILE A 125 -8.69 2.58 14.06
CA ILE A 125 -8.37 1.83 12.85
C ILE A 125 -7.47 0.64 13.24
N ASN A 126 -7.74 -0.52 12.67
CA ASN A 126 -6.95 -1.74 12.90
C ASN A 126 -6.12 -2.06 11.67
N LEU A 127 -4.80 -1.86 11.77
CA LEU A 127 -3.86 -2.18 10.71
C LEU A 127 -3.22 -3.54 11.00
N TYR A 128 -3.42 -4.50 10.10
CA TYR A 128 -2.81 -5.83 10.19
C TYR A 128 -1.63 -5.94 9.23
N THR A 129 -0.43 -6.06 9.78
CA THR A 129 0.81 -6.16 9.00
C THR A 129 1.29 -7.60 8.95
N ARG A 130 1.71 -8.05 7.76
CA ARG A 130 2.30 -9.39 7.59
C ARG A 130 3.76 -9.46 8.00
N ALA A 131 4.46 -8.32 8.03
CA ALA A 131 5.88 -8.24 8.32
C ALA A 131 6.20 -8.74 9.75
N ASP A 132 5.36 -8.38 10.70
CA ASP A 132 5.44 -8.76 12.12
C ASP A 132 4.31 -9.70 12.55
N ASN A 133 3.31 -9.93 11.68
CA ASN A 133 2.11 -10.70 11.97
C ASN A 133 1.35 -10.15 13.20
N GLN A 134 1.33 -8.82 13.35
CA GLN A 134 0.66 -8.12 14.44
C GLN A 134 -0.52 -7.26 13.97
N ARG A 135 -1.36 -6.90 14.94
CA ARG A 135 -2.41 -5.90 14.81
C ARG A 135 -1.89 -4.62 15.47
N HIS A 136 -1.81 -3.56 14.69
CA HIS A 136 -1.54 -2.21 15.16
C HIS A 136 -2.86 -1.48 15.32
N GLU A 137 -3.12 -0.99 16.53
CA GLU A 137 -4.25 -0.10 16.78
C GLU A 137 -3.80 1.32 16.49
N LEU A 138 -4.47 1.96 15.54
CA LEU A 138 -4.25 3.36 15.19
C LEU A 138 -5.43 4.17 15.69
N ARG A 139 -5.15 5.35 16.24
CA ARG A 139 -6.14 6.29 16.74
C ARG A 139 -6.24 7.46 15.78
N VAL A 140 -7.45 7.75 15.30
CA VAL A 140 -7.72 8.87 14.42
C VAL A 140 -7.54 10.18 15.18
N ALA A 141 -6.70 11.06 14.67
CA ALA A 141 -6.33 12.32 15.30
C ALA A 141 -7.01 13.52 14.61
N SER A 142 -6.96 13.58 13.28
CA SER A 142 -7.57 14.65 12.49
C SER A 142 -8.02 14.18 11.10
N ILE A 143 -8.85 14.98 10.44
CA ILE A 143 -9.45 14.69 9.13
C ILE A 143 -9.47 15.96 8.30
N ASP A 144 -9.00 15.86 7.06
CA ASP A 144 -8.94 16.96 6.11
C ASP A 144 -9.69 16.60 4.81
N VAL A 145 -10.43 17.56 4.24
CA VAL A 145 -11.14 17.40 2.97
C VAL A 145 -10.45 18.24 1.91
N VAL A 146 -9.56 17.60 1.16
CA VAL A 146 -8.70 18.24 0.16
C VAL A 146 -9.31 18.19 -1.23
N ASN A 147 -8.93 19.12 -2.11
CA ASN A 147 -9.36 19.07 -3.51
C ASN A 147 -8.34 18.32 -4.36
N ALA A 148 -8.68 17.10 -4.76
CA ALA A 148 -7.80 16.20 -5.53
C ALA A 148 -7.42 16.72 -6.93
N SER A 149 -8.04 17.81 -7.41
CA SER A 149 -7.68 18.45 -8.68
C SER A 149 -6.53 19.45 -8.55
N TYR A 150 -6.22 19.89 -7.33
CA TYR A 150 -5.25 20.96 -7.07
C TYR A 150 -4.19 20.59 -6.04
N GLU A 151 -4.51 19.67 -5.12
CA GLU A 151 -3.64 19.29 -4.01
C GLU A 151 -3.15 17.86 -4.20
N THR A 152 -1.83 17.70 -4.16
CA THR A 152 -1.17 16.39 -4.08
C THR A 152 -0.66 16.26 -2.65
N LEU A 153 -0.84 15.10 -2.04
CA LEU A 153 -0.25 14.86 -0.73
C LEU A 153 1.27 14.91 -0.84
N GLN A 154 1.91 15.62 0.09
CA GLN A 154 3.35 15.81 0.09
C GLN A 154 4.05 14.52 0.51
N THR A 155 4.92 13.99 -0.35
CA THR A 155 5.71 12.79 -0.10
C THR A 155 7.21 13.07 0.04
N GLU A 156 7.67 14.24 -0.40
CA GLU A 156 9.07 14.64 -0.35
C GLU A 156 9.26 15.79 0.66
N PHE A 157 10.32 15.68 1.46
CA PHE A 157 10.71 16.64 2.48
C PHE A 157 12.22 16.88 2.38
N GLU A 158 12.66 18.14 2.50
CA GLU A 158 14.07 18.54 2.45
C GLU A 158 14.83 18.00 3.67
N ASP A 159 14.19 18.04 4.85
CA ASP A 159 14.74 17.56 6.10
C ASP A 159 13.67 17.10 7.12
N GLU A 160 14.14 16.59 8.26
CA GLU A 160 13.29 16.14 9.38
C GLU A 160 12.45 17.28 9.98
N GLY A 161 12.92 18.54 9.88
CA GLY A 161 12.21 19.71 10.37
C GLY A 161 11.00 20.05 9.49
N GLU A 162 11.17 20.03 8.17
CA GLU A 162 10.06 20.22 7.23
C GLU A 162 8.99 19.13 7.39
N LEU A 163 9.42 17.87 7.56
CA LEU A 163 8.50 16.76 7.84
C LEU A 163 7.73 16.99 9.15
N ALA A 164 8.41 17.39 10.22
CA ALA A 164 7.78 17.67 11.51
C ALA A 164 6.76 18.82 11.42
N ASP A 165 7.10 19.88 10.68
CA ASP A 165 6.19 21.00 10.42
C ASP A 165 4.96 20.57 9.62
N HIS A 166 5.15 19.71 8.60
CA HIS A 166 4.06 19.15 7.81
C HIS A 166 3.12 18.27 8.66
N VAL A 167 3.68 17.36 9.47
CA VAL A 167 2.91 16.50 10.40
C VAL A 167 2.11 17.36 11.39
N SER A 168 2.75 18.40 11.94
CA SER A 168 2.09 19.35 12.85
C SER A 168 0.94 20.09 12.16
N ALA A 169 1.13 20.53 10.92
CA ALA A 169 0.08 21.18 10.13
C ALA A 169 -1.10 20.23 9.88
N CYS A 170 -0.85 18.99 9.46
CA CYS A 170 -1.89 17.98 9.25
C CYS A 170 -2.75 17.78 10.51
N LEU A 171 -2.12 17.72 11.69
CA LEU A 171 -2.81 17.47 12.96
C LEU A 171 -3.54 18.70 13.53
N ALA A 172 -3.05 19.91 13.24
CA ALA A 172 -3.55 21.14 13.85
C ALA A 172 -4.50 21.97 12.96
N GLN A 173 -4.39 21.83 11.64
CA GLN A 173 -5.06 22.70 10.66
C GLN A 173 -6.12 21.97 9.80
N SER A 174 -6.34 20.68 10.05
CA SER A 174 -7.41 19.88 9.46
C SER A 174 -8.82 20.42 9.75
N ASP A 175 -9.77 20.12 8.85
CA ASP A 175 -11.20 20.45 9.01
C ASP A 175 -11.83 19.88 10.29
N VAL A 176 -11.50 18.64 10.65
CA VAL A 176 -11.92 18.01 11.90
C VAL A 176 -10.69 17.62 12.71
N VAL A 177 -10.62 18.10 13.95
CA VAL A 177 -9.55 17.73 14.90
C VAL A 177 -10.19 17.05 16.11
N LEU A 178 -9.91 15.76 16.28
CA LEU A 178 -10.41 14.95 17.40
C LEU A 178 -9.48 15.01 18.59
N GLU A 179 -8.17 14.97 18.35
CA GLU A 179 -7.15 14.96 19.37
C GLU A 179 -5.92 15.75 18.90
N ARG A 180 -5.49 16.73 19.71
CA ARG A 180 -4.24 17.45 19.45
C ARG A 180 -3.08 16.65 20.00
N GLN A 181 -2.35 16.00 19.11
CA GLN A 181 -1.12 15.30 19.44
C GLN A 181 0.09 16.18 19.15
N THR A 182 1.11 16.01 19.97
CA THR A 182 2.43 16.64 19.83
C THR A 182 3.46 15.54 19.95
N ASP A 183 4.57 15.64 19.22
CA ASP A 183 5.65 14.64 19.25
C ASP A 183 5.18 13.28 18.72
N VAL A 184 4.78 13.26 17.44
CA VAL A 184 4.26 12.07 16.75
C VAL A 184 5.40 11.37 16.02
N ASP A 185 5.73 10.15 16.46
CA ASP A 185 6.76 9.32 15.84
C ASP A 185 6.35 8.80 14.44
N HIS A 186 5.06 8.55 14.25
CA HIS A 186 4.50 8.03 13.00
C HIS A 186 3.10 8.56 12.76
N LEU A 187 2.87 9.14 11.58
CA LEU A 187 1.56 9.57 11.11
C LEU A 187 1.13 8.79 9.86
N TYR A 188 -0.02 8.13 9.94
CA TYR A 188 -0.68 7.49 8.80
C TYR A 188 -1.70 8.44 8.19
N ALA A 189 -1.67 8.63 6.87
CA ALA A 189 -2.67 9.35 6.09
C ALA A 189 -3.46 8.38 5.21
N PHE A 190 -4.72 8.12 5.54
CA PHE A 190 -5.62 7.30 4.73
C PHE A 190 -6.42 8.19 3.78
N ALA A 191 -6.12 8.12 2.49
CA ALA A 191 -6.71 9.00 1.49
C ALA A 191 -7.72 8.26 0.61
N THR A 192 -8.90 8.84 0.44
CA THR A 192 -9.95 8.31 -0.46
C THR A 192 -10.73 9.42 -1.15
N CYS A 193 -11.18 9.18 -2.38
CA CYS A 193 -12.08 10.11 -3.05
C CYS A 193 -13.40 10.22 -2.27
N SER A 194 -13.83 11.43 -1.91
CA SER A 194 -15.14 11.68 -1.34
C SER A 194 -15.98 12.44 -2.36
N TYR A 195 -17.23 12.02 -2.56
CA TYR A 195 -18.13 12.64 -3.54
C TYR A 195 -18.91 13.83 -2.98
N GLU A 196 -18.46 14.42 -1.86
CA GLU A 196 -19.10 15.58 -1.22
C GLU A 196 -19.10 16.81 -2.14
N THR A 197 -18.06 16.94 -2.97
CA THR A 197 -17.98 17.89 -4.09
C THR A 197 -17.37 17.22 -5.32
N TRP A 198 -17.33 17.91 -6.46
CA TRP A 198 -16.64 17.40 -7.65
C TRP A 198 -15.13 17.34 -7.37
N ASN A 199 -14.59 16.13 -7.17
CA ASN A 199 -13.18 15.81 -6.91
C ASN A 199 -12.64 16.12 -5.49
N SER A 200 -13.45 16.01 -4.44
CA SER A 200 -12.94 16.01 -3.05
C SER A 200 -12.25 14.69 -2.69
N CYS A 201 -11.26 14.75 -1.80
CA CYS A 201 -10.61 13.60 -1.19
C CYS A 201 -10.64 13.78 0.33
N THR A 202 -11.11 12.78 1.05
CA THR A 202 -11.04 12.76 2.52
C THR A 202 -9.74 12.09 2.91
N VAL A 203 -8.96 12.78 3.74
CA VAL A 203 -7.69 12.31 4.30
C VAL A 203 -7.87 12.15 5.80
N VAL A 204 -7.78 10.92 6.27
CA VAL A 204 -7.89 10.60 7.71
C VAL A 204 -6.48 10.39 8.25
N TYR A 205 -6.08 11.26 9.17
CA TYR A 205 -4.80 11.20 9.85
C TYR A 205 -4.93 10.40 11.15
N ALA A 206 -4.11 9.35 11.30
CA ALA A 206 -4.11 8.49 12.47
C ALA A 206 -2.70 8.20 12.95
N THR A 207 -2.55 8.03 14.26
CA THR A 207 -1.27 7.72 14.91
C THR A 207 -1.36 6.40 15.66
N PRO A 208 -0.24 5.71 15.93
CA PRO A 208 -0.25 4.54 16.80
C PRO A 208 -0.93 4.87 18.14
N ALA A 209 -1.92 4.07 18.53
CA ALA A 209 -2.49 4.20 19.85
C ALA A 209 -1.39 3.88 20.88
N ALA A 210 -1.19 4.78 21.85
CA ALA A 210 -0.25 4.52 22.93
C ALA A 210 -0.56 3.14 23.54
N MET A 211 0.46 2.26 23.65
CA MET A 211 0.28 0.97 24.29
C MET A 211 -0.25 1.22 25.71
N GLY A 212 -1.53 0.94 25.91
CA GLY A 212 -2.13 1.01 27.23
C GLY A 212 -1.30 0.13 28.16
N ALA A 213 -0.80 0.72 29.24
CA ALA A 213 -0.32 -0.04 30.38
C ALA A 213 -1.50 -0.84 30.94
N GLY A 214 -1.66 -2.07 30.44
CA GLY A 214 -2.58 -3.08 30.96
C GLY A 214 -1.88 -4.00 31.94
#